data_AF-A0A427YRM7-F1
#
_entry.id   AF-A0A427YRM7-F1
#
_cell.length_a   1.000
_cell.length_b   1.000
_cell.length_c   1.000
_cell.angle_alpha   90.00
_cell.angle_beta   90.00
_cell.angle_gamma   90.00
#
_symmetry.space_group_name_H-M   'P 1'
#
loop_
_entity.id
_entity.type
_entity.pdbx_description
1 polymer ?
#
loop_
_entity_poly.entity_id
_entity_poly.type
_entity_poly.pdbx_seq_one_letter_code
_entity_poly.pdbx_strand_id
1 'polypeptide(L)'
;MTDPTRLVQCWRLGPFNFLYSTDLDQEYEGEKEPFRGNFGLHDQRLALEWVQRNIQGFGGDPARVTLSGQSSGAYSTHAQLSAQTFLSSRPMVFSRAIIQSGPLAARHIWTKKRYDRVWGRVLASIGVDSDSPAERVQAMRNIPPQELHRLTGGPAQVGTWGVHADGVFVPVSTYHADQTFKKGDPRADFVTIGDCADERSVFIVRVTQRKMAHLIQALESELSKEQAEELLSMYGLSADSMMDDKTITILSQIAQDLRYLNPTDELASCWSRASRYHVSVTNPFEEADSCHRGLAHHSIDLMLIFRNYNDAFAQRGLRRHLDLSDVMGRAWLDYFHGKEMWKGQAQGVSANFGEEGIKRVEVRDDVRLDHEQARRLAAWHEVGLYKVGRIANKWISEQNDRRPEENFVF
;
A
#
# COMPACT_ATOMS: atom_id res chain seq x y z
N MET A 1 22.78 -22.46 7.34
CA MET A 1 22.59 -21.06 7.76
C MET A 1 21.71 -21.09 9.01
N THR A 2 22.05 -20.33 10.03
CA THR A 2 21.18 -20.14 11.21
C THR A 2 19.97 -19.32 10.79
N ASP A 3 18.78 -19.64 11.30
CA ASP A 3 17.58 -18.85 11.03
C ASP A 3 17.80 -17.38 11.46
N PRO A 4 17.34 -16.39 10.67
CA PRO A 4 17.43 -15.00 11.06
C PRO A 4 16.58 -14.76 12.30
N THR A 5 17.04 -13.88 13.20
CA THR A 5 16.22 -13.40 14.32
C THR A 5 15.01 -12.66 13.76
N ARG A 6 13.81 -13.18 14.02
CA ARG A 6 12.55 -12.62 13.53
C ARG A 6 11.89 -11.80 14.63
N LEU A 7 11.49 -10.58 14.32
CA LEU A 7 10.66 -9.77 15.19
C LEU A 7 9.38 -9.39 14.43
N VAL A 8 8.24 -9.72 15.03
CA VAL A 8 6.93 -9.32 14.51
C VAL A 8 6.49 -8.07 15.25
N GLN A 9 6.19 -7.02 14.49
CA GLN A 9 5.74 -5.77 15.08
C GLN A 9 4.21 -5.66 15.09
N CYS A 10 3.66 -5.14 16.19
CA CYS A 10 2.31 -4.60 16.25
C CYS A 10 2.34 -3.07 16.40
N TRP A 11 1.34 -2.38 15.85
CA TRP A 11 1.19 -0.93 15.93
C TRP A 11 -0.30 -0.55 16.02
N ARG A 12 -0.61 0.69 16.41
CA ARG A 12 -2.00 1.19 16.49
C ARG A 12 -2.69 1.13 15.12
N LEU A 13 -4.01 0.92 15.11
CA LEU A 13 -4.83 0.77 13.89
C LEU A 13 -5.97 1.80 13.81
N GLY A 14 -6.53 1.99 12.61
CA GLY A 14 -7.69 2.84 12.36
C GLY A 14 -7.49 4.29 12.84
N PRO A 15 -8.45 4.88 13.58
CA PRO A 15 -8.30 6.24 14.10
C PRO A 15 -7.06 6.36 14.98
N PHE A 16 -6.76 5.36 15.82
CA PHE A 16 -5.60 5.40 16.71
C PHE A 16 -4.26 5.38 15.96
N ASN A 17 -4.25 4.95 14.69
CA ASN A 17 -3.07 4.98 13.84
C ASN A 17 -2.84 6.36 13.22
N PHE A 18 -3.86 6.96 12.63
CA PHE A 18 -3.65 8.11 11.75
C PHE A 18 -4.45 9.37 12.12
N LEU A 19 -5.22 9.37 13.21
CA LEU A 19 -6.00 10.54 13.61
C LEU A 19 -5.10 11.77 13.74
N TYR A 20 -5.54 12.85 13.13
CA TYR A 20 -4.84 14.13 13.10
C TYR A 20 -5.88 15.25 13.10
N SER A 21 -5.50 16.44 13.57
CA SER A 21 -6.26 17.69 13.45
C SER A 21 -5.34 18.90 13.68
N THR A 22 -5.80 20.06 13.25
CA THR A 22 -5.17 21.35 13.58
C THR A 22 -5.24 21.68 15.06
N ASP A 23 -6.19 21.12 15.81
CA ASP A 23 -6.24 21.28 17.27
C ASP A 23 -5.05 20.57 17.95
N LEU A 24 -4.67 19.37 17.45
CA LEU A 24 -3.44 18.70 17.88
C LEU A 24 -2.20 19.50 17.48
N ASP A 25 -2.20 20.18 16.33
CA ASP A 25 -1.09 21.06 15.96
C ASP A 25 -0.86 22.20 16.95
N GLN A 26 -1.94 22.76 17.51
CA GLN A 26 -1.87 23.84 18.48
C GLN A 26 -1.43 23.35 19.86
N GLU A 27 -1.92 22.18 20.31
CA GLU A 27 -1.54 21.61 21.61
C GLU A 27 -0.03 21.43 21.75
N TYR A 28 0.64 20.99 20.69
CA TYR A 28 2.06 20.67 20.72
C TYR A 28 2.94 21.80 20.14
N GLU A 29 2.41 23.02 19.95
CA GLU A 29 3.14 24.14 19.36
C GLU A 29 4.46 24.42 20.11
N GLY A 30 5.57 24.55 19.38
CA GLY A 30 6.91 24.77 19.95
C GLY A 30 7.70 23.50 20.28
N GLU A 31 7.11 22.32 20.20
CA GLU A 31 7.86 21.06 20.30
C GLU A 31 8.68 20.80 19.02
N LYS A 32 9.90 20.26 19.20
CA LYS A 32 10.82 19.99 18.08
C LYS A 32 10.42 18.78 17.23
N GLU A 33 9.78 17.78 17.83
CA GLU A 33 9.36 16.53 17.16
C GLU A 33 8.00 16.03 17.69
N PRO A 34 6.94 16.82 17.53
CA PRO A 34 5.67 16.50 18.14
C PRO A 34 4.99 15.32 17.46
N PHE A 35 4.44 14.40 18.25
CA PHE A 35 3.65 13.29 17.76
C PHE A 35 2.24 13.77 17.38
N ARG A 36 2.07 14.24 16.15
CA ARG A 36 0.81 14.82 15.66
C ARG A 36 0.28 14.01 14.49
N GLY A 37 -0.43 12.92 14.80
CA GLY A 37 -0.88 11.97 13.79
C GLY A 37 0.21 11.01 13.34
N ASN A 38 -0.07 10.22 12.30
CA ASN A 38 0.80 9.12 11.83
C ASN A 38 1.35 8.24 12.97
N PHE A 39 0.59 8.09 14.05
CA PHE A 39 0.95 7.45 15.29
C PHE A 39 1.44 6.01 15.10
N GLY A 40 0.85 5.23 14.19
CA GLY A 40 1.34 3.88 13.91
C GLY A 40 2.68 3.87 13.16
N LEU A 41 3.01 4.90 12.37
CA LEU A 41 4.35 5.05 11.80
C LEU A 41 5.37 5.41 12.89
N HIS A 42 4.97 6.20 13.90
CA HIS A 42 5.80 6.42 15.08
C HIS A 42 5.99 5.15 15.91
N ASP A 43 4.95 4.34 16.11
CA ASP A 43 5.06 3.03 16.78
C ASP A 43 6.07 2.12 16.04
N GLN A 44 6.00 2.10 14.71
CA GLN A 44 6.96 1.44 13.81
C GLN A 44 8.38 1.94 14.02
N ARG A 45 8.57 3.26 14.06
CA ARG A 45 9.89 3.83 14.27
C ARG A 45 10.46 3.48 15.65
N LEU A 46 9.65 3.57 16.70
CA LEU A 46 10.07 3.22 18.06
C LEU A 46 10.48 1.74 18.18
N ALA A 47 9.74 0.83 17.53
CA ALA A 47 10.12 -0.58 17.52
C ALA A 47 11.43 -0.82 16.75
N LEU A 48 11.62 -0.16 15.61
CA LEU A 48 12.87 -0.25 14.84
C LEU A 48 14.07 0.28 15.65
N GLU A 49 13.90 1.39 16.35
CA GLU A 49 14.92 1.93 17.25
C GLU A 49 15.18 1.01 18.45
N TRP A 50 14.15 0.34 18.96
CA TRP A 50 14.33 -0.71 19.97
C TRP A 50 15.13 -1.88 19.40
N VAL A 51 14.85 -2.33 18.18
CA VAL A 51 15.63 -3.39 17.50
C VAL A 51 17.10 -2.96 17.41
N GLN A 52 17.37 -1.73 16.94
CA GLN A 52 18.74 -1.22 16.86
C GLN A 52 19.49 -1.28 18.20
N ARG A 53 18.81 -0.95 19.31
CA ARG A 53 19.42 -0.97 20.66
C ARG A 53 19.56 -2.37 21.26
N ASN A 54 18.71 -3.33 20.89
CA ASN A 54 18.55 -4.57 21.65
C ASN A 54 18.87 -5.86 20.87
N ILE A 55 18.86 -5.83 19.53
CA ILE A 55 18.89 -7.06 18.73
C ILE A 55 20.17 -7.88 18.90
N GLN A 56 21.29 -7.25 19.29
CA GLN A 56 22.54 -7.94 19.64
C GLN A 56 22.36 -8.93 20.78
N GLY A 57 21.52 -8.62 21.77
CA GLY A 57 21.20 -9.53 22.88
C GLY A 57 20.46 -10.80 22.44
N PHE A 58 19.87 -10.79 21.23
CA PHE A 58 19.20 -11.92 20.60
C PHE A 58 20.04 -12.55 19.48
N GLY A 59 21.34 -12.23 19.40
CA GLY A 59 22.26 -12.74 18.39
C GLY A 59 22.09 -12.13 16.99
N GLY A 60 21.27 -11.08 16.84
CA GLY A 60 21.13 -10.38 15.57
C GLY A 60 22.09 -9.21 15.41
N ASP A 61 22.26 -8.76 14.17
CA ASP A 61 23.17 -7.66 13.81
C ASP A 61 22.36 -6.38 13.49
N PRO A 62 22.51 -5.30 14.28
CA PRO A 62 21.78 -4.04 14.04
C PRO A 62 22.13 -3.39 12.70
N ALA A 63 23.32 -3.66 12.14
CA ALA A 63 23.70 -3.17 10.81
C ALA A 63 23.01 -3.91 9.66
N ARG A 64 22.34 -5.03 9.95
CA ARG A 64 21.74 -5.93 8.95
C ARG A 64 20.25 -6.15 9.16
N VAL A 65 19.55 -5.16 9.71
CA VAL A 65 18.10 -5.19 9.84
C VAL A 65 17.44 -4.99 8.47
N THR A 66 16.44 -5.84 8.18
CA THR A 66 15.56 -5.74 7.00
C THR A 66 14.13 -5.45 7.47
N LEU A 67 13.50 -4.41 6.92
CA LEU A 67 12.08 -4.13 7.13
C LEU A 67 11.25 -4.69 5.97
N SER A 68 10.25 -5.51 6.27
CA SER A 68 9.39 -6.14 5.26
C SER A 68 7.94 -5.89 5.60
N GLY A 69 7.11 -5.65 4.59
CA GLY A 69 5.68 -5.54 4.78
C GLY A 69 4.89 -5.78 3.50
N GLN A 70 3.64 -6.21 3.69
CA GLN A 70 2.68 -6.47 2.62
C GLN A 70 1.47 -5.53 2.75
N SER A 71 0.94 -5.05 1.63
CA SER A 71 -0.22 -4.16 1.58
C SER A 71 -0.03 -2.91 2.45
N SER A 72 -0.83 -2.73 3.50
CA SER A 72 -0.66 -1.65 4.48
C SER A 72 0.71 -1.65 5.18
N GLY A 73 1.32 -2.82 5.39
CA GLY A 73 2.68 -2.96 5.88
C GLY A 73 3.73 -2.54 4.84
N ALA A 74 3.43 -2.70 3.54
CA ALA A 74 4.29 -2.21 2.47
C ALA A 74 4.22 -0.67 2.37
N TYR A 75 3.04 -0.05 2.55
CA TYR A 75 2.94 1.42 2.65
C TYR A 75 3.76 1.95 3.81
N SER A 76 3.67 1.27 4.95
CA SER A 76 4.43 1.58 6.16
C SER A 76 5.94 1.45 5.91
N THR A 77 6.37 0.36 5.29
CA THR A 77 7.78 0.11 4.94
C THR A 77 8.31 1.21 4.01
N HIS A 78 7.54 1.58 3.00
CA HIS A 78 7.89 2.65 2.08
C HIS A 78 7.93 4.02 2.81
N ALA A 79 6.95 4.34 3.67
CA ALA A 79 6.97 5.56 4.48
C ALA A 79 8.21 5.64 5.38
N GLN A 80 8.58 4.54 6.04
CA GLN A 80 9.79 4.48 6.87
C GLN A 80 11.07 4.68 6.05
N LEU A 81 11.12 4.12 4.84
CA LEU A 81 12.24 4.29 3.91
C LEU A 81 12.36 5.75 3.48
N SER A 82 11.26 6.41 3.16
CA SER A 82 11.23 7.83 2.83
C SER A 82 11.66 8.70 4.02
N ALA A 83 11.15 8.42 5.22
CA ALA A 83 11.54 9.12 6.44
C ALA A 83 13.05 9.08 6.68
N GLN A 84 13.70 7.94 6.37
CA GLN A 84 15.16 7.87 6.40
C GLN A 84 15.74 8.89 5.41
N THR A 85 15.38 8.86 4.12
CA THR A 85 15.93 9.76 3.08
C THR A 85 15.86 11.24 3.48
N PHE A 86 14.73 11.66 4.03
CA PHE A 86 14.47 13.07 4.36
C PHE A 86 15.12 13.54 5.65
N LEU A 87 15.15 12.67 6.65
CA LEU A 87 15.77 12.94 7.93
C LEU A 87 17.17 12.35 7.93
N SER A 88 18.00 12.77 6.97
CA SER A 88 19.34 12.24 6.77
C SER A 88 20.26 12.42 8.00
N SER A 89 19.89 13.33 8.91
CA SER A 89 20.51 13.52 10.22
C SER A 89 20.20 12.42 11.24
N ARG A 90 19.17 11.60 11.03
CA ARG A 90 18.83 10.47 11.89
C ARG A 90 19.59 9.20 11.45
N PRO A 91 20.04 8.36 12.41
CA PRO A 91 20.69 7.10 12.09
C PRO A 91 19.72 6.18 11.32
N MET A 92 20.26 5.36 10.42
CA MET A 92 19.46 4.32 9.77
C MET A 92 19.01 3.30 10.79
N VAL A 93 17.74 2.89 10.72
CA VAL A 93 17.17 1.88 11.62
C VAL A 93 16.93 0.54 10.93
N PHE A 94 17.12 0.50 9.60
CA PHE A 94 17.26 -0.71 8.79
C PHE A 94 18.12 -0.41 7.54
N SER A 95 18.69 -1.47 6.96
CA SER A 95 19.59 -1.40 5.79
C SER A 95 18.93 -1.89 4.50
N ARG A 96 17.86 -2.68 4.61
CA ARG A 96 17.16 -3.31 3.49
C ARG A 96 15.65 -3.24 3.68
N ALA A 97 14.91 -3.21 2.58
CA ALA A 97 13.45 -3.19 2.60
C ALA A 97 12.83 -4.20 1.63
N ILE A 98 11.63 -4.70 1.95
CA ILE A 98 10.77 -5.46 1.04
C ILE A 98 9.37 -4.81 1.04
N ILE A 99 8.92 -4.34 -0.13
CA ILE A 99 7.64 -3.65 -0.35
C ILE A 99 6.75 -4.57 -1.20
N GLN A 100 5.80 -5.26 -0.58
CA GLN A 100 4.97 -6.29 -1.23
C GLN A 100 3.55 -5.76 -1.47
N SER A 101 3.15 -5.59 -2.73
CA SER A 101 1.81 -5.13 -3.13
C SER A 101 1.35 -3.88 -2.38
N GLY A 102 2.17 -2.84 -2.31
CA GLY A 102 1.76 -1.63 -1.61
C GLY A 102 2.81 -0.52 -1.57
N PRO A 103 3.23 0.01 -2.72
CA PRO A 103 4.00 1.24 -2.73
C PRO A 103 3.15 2.41 -2.21
N LEU A 104 3.74 3.28 -1.39
CA LEU A 104 3.15 4.58 -1.01
C LEU A 104 3.07 5.54 -2.22
N ALA A 105 3.89 5.32 -3.25
CA ALA A 105 3.80 6.01 -4.52
C ALA A 105 2.39 5.88 -5.13
N ALA A 106 1.85 6.98 -5.68
CA ALA A 106 0.47 7.10 -6.15
C ALA A 106 -0.65 6.90 -5.09
N ARG A 107 -0.35 6.93 -3.79
CA ARG A 107 -1.35 7.02 -2.71
C ARG A 107 -1.62 8.48 -2.35
N HIS A 108 -2.86 8.80 -1.97
CA HIS A 108 -3.11 10.13 -1.41
C HIS A 108 -2.43 10.25 -0.06
N ILE A 109 -1.61 11.28 0.07
CA ILE A 109 -1.30 11.84 1.38
C ILE A 109 -2.48 12.72 1.80
N TRP A 110 -3.10 12.38 2.92
CA TRP A 110 -4.25 13.11 3.44
C TRP A 110 -3.86 14.53 3.84
N THR A 111 -4.73 15.47 3.49
CA THR A 111 -4.53 16.89 3.77
C THR A 111 -5.02 17.23 5.18
N LYS A 112 -4.44 18.27 5.79
CA LYS A 112 -4.91 18.80 7.08
C LYS A 112 -6.41 19.09 7.04
N LYS A 113 -6.88 19.76 5.97
CA LYS A 113 -8.29 20.06 5.71
C LYS A 113 -9.20 18.83 5.73
N ARG A 114 -8.74 17.70 5.16
CA ARG A 114 -9.52 16.45 5.17
C ARG A 114 -9.66 15.92 6.58
N TYR A 115 -8.58 15.96 7.36
CA TYR A 115 -8.59 15.56 8.77
C TYR A 115 -9.45 16.45 9.65
N ASP A 116 -9.32 17.77 9.53
CA ASP A 116 -10.14 18.71 10.29
C ASP A 116 -11.64 18.49 10.03
N ARG A 117 -12.01 18.13 8.79
CA ARG A 117 -13.39 17.76 8.46
C ARG A 117 -13.84 16.50 9.20
N VAL A 118 -13.02 15.44 9.23
CA VAL A 118 -13.35 14.20 9.95
C VAL A 118 -13.40 14.47 11.45
N TRP A 119 -12.43 15.19 11.99
CA TRP A 119 -12.37 15.62 13.38
C TRP A 119 -13.63 16.39 13.80
N GLY A 120 -14.04 17.41 13.02
CA GLY A 120 -15.26 18.17 13.28
C GLY A 120 -16.54 17.32 13.20
N ARG A 121 -16.62 16.36 12.28
CA ARG A 121 -17.76 15.42 12.21
C ARG A 121 -17.85 14.52 13.43
N VAL A 122 -16.73 14.07 13.98
CA VAL A 122 -16.71 13.28 15.22
C VAL A 122 -17.10 14.13 16.42
N LEU A 123 -16.57 15.37 16.54
CA LEU A 123 -16.97 16.29 17.61
C LEU A 123 -18.48 16.59 17.58
N ALA A 124 -19.03 16.87 16.40
CA ALA A 124 -20.45 17.12 16.22
C ALA A 124 -21.30 15.89 16.60
N SER A 125 -20.85 14.67 16.27
CA SER A 125 -21.61 13.45 16.58
C SER A 125 -21.65 13.12 18.08
N ILE A 126 -20.69 13.63 18.86
CA ILE A 126 -20.68 13.52 20.33
C ILE A 126 -21.22 14.79 21.03
N GLY A 127 -21.77 15.74 20.28
CA GLY A 127 -22.38 16.96 20.82
C GLY A 127 -21.40 17.99 21.38
N VAL A 128 -20.16 18.01 20.89
CA VAL A 128 -19.15 19.00 21.28
C VAL A 128 -19.17 20.19 20.33
N ASP A 129 -19.58 21.33 20.85
CA ASP A 129 -19.57 22.63 20.18
C ASP A 129 -18.74 23.60 21.04
N SER A 130 -17.43 23.62 20.79
CA SER A 130 -16.48 24.46 21.52
C SER A 130 -15.46 25.07 20.56
N ASP A 131 -15.22 26.37 20.70
CA ASP A 131 -14.18 27.08 19.97
C ASP A 131 -12.78 26.76 20.52
N SER A 132 -12.67 26.22 21.74
CA SER A 132 -11.39 25.91 22.39
C SER A 132 -10.76 24.63 21.80
N PRO A 133 -9.57 24.72 21.16
CA PRO A 133 -8.85 23.55 20.67
C PRO A 133 -8.55 22.54 21.79
N ALA A 134 -8.20 23.03 22.98
CA ALA A 134 -7.88 22.17 24.12
C ALA A 134 -9.10 21.36 24.60
N GLU A 135 -10.29 21.99 24.66
CA GLU A 135 -11.52 21.28 25.01
C GLU A 135 -11.92 20.25 23.96
N ARG A 136 -11.76 20.60 22.67
CA ARG A 136 -12.00 19.67 21.56
C ARG A 136 -11.07 18.46 21.59
N VAL A 137 -9.78 18.66 21.86
CA VAL A 137 -8.80 17.57 22.04
C VAL A 137 -9.17 16.70 23.24
N GLN A 138 -9.51 17.31 24.39
CA GLN A 138 -9.89 16.56 25.58
C GLN A 138 -11.17 15.75 25.35
N ALA A 139 -12.15 16.31 24.65
CA ALA A 139 -13.37 15.61 24.29
C ALA A 139 -13.08 14.38 23.42
N MET A 140 -12.21 14.50 22.41
CA MET A 140 -11.78 13.37 21.58
C MET A 140 -11.05 12.29 22.39
N ARG A 141 -10.24 12.67 23.39
CA ARG A 141 -9.57 11.72 24.31
C ARG A 141 -10.54 11.02 25.27
N ASN A 142 -11.68 11.65 25.59
CA ASN A 142 -12.69 11.09 26.47
C ASN A 142 -13.62 10.09 25.76
N ILE A 143 -13.59 10.00 24.42
CA ILE A 143 -14.38 9.02 23.68
C ILE A 143 -13.86 7.61 23.98
N PRO A 144 -14.71 6.68 24.46
CA PRO A 144 -14.29 5.29 24.62
C PRO A 144 -13.74 4.70 23.32
N PRO A 145 -12.64 3.94 23.33
CA PRO A 145 -11.98 3.48 22.10
C PRO A 145 -12.90 2.71 21.13
N GLN A 146 -13.80 1.88 21.66
CA GLN A 146 -14.78 1.13 20.88
C GLN A 146 -15.79 2.07 20.20
N GLU A 147 -16.18 3.14 20.88
CA GLU A 147 -17.09 4.13 20.33
C GLU A 147 -16.41 4.99 19.25
N LEU A 148 -15.16 5.42 19.48
CA LEU A 148 -14.39 6.10 18.45
C LEU A 148 -14.21 5.20 17.21
N HIS A 149 -13.94 3.91 17.40
CA HIS A 149 -13.89 2.94 16.31
C HIS A 149 -15.23 2.82 15.58
N ARG A 150 -16.37 2.82 16.28
CA ARG A 150 -17.72 2.74 15.69
C ARG A 150 -18.14 4.01 14.97
N LEU A 151 -17.76 5.18 15.49
CA LEU A 151 -18.05 6.47 14.87
C LEU A 151 -17.24 6.67 13.59
N THR A 152 -16.04 6.08 13.54
CA THR A 152 -15.09 6.29 12.45
C THR A 152 -14.86 5.06 11.58
N GLY A 153 -15.45 3.93 11.93
CA GLY A 153 -15.42 2.65 11.22
C GLY A 153 -16.80 2.00 11.19
N GLY A 154 -17.09 1.19 10.18
CA GLY A 154 -18.43 0.58 9.98
C GLY A 154 -19.34 1.38 9.03
N PRO A 155 -20.64 1.04 8.91
CA PRO A 155 -21.55 1.55 7.88
C PRO A 155 -21.72 3.08 7.84
N ALA A 156 -21.52 3.76 8.98
CA ALA A 156 -21.60 5.21 9.11
C ALA A 156 -20.47 5.97 8.40
N GLN A 157 -19.37 5.28 8.02
CA GLN A 157 -18.18 5.74 7.30
C GLN A 157 -17.95 7.26 7.29
N VAL A 158 -17.60 7.83 8.44
CA VAL A 158 -17.19 9.24 8.51
C VAL A 158 -15.82 9.45 7.81
N GLY A 159 -15.01 8.40 7.61
CA GLY A 159 -13.82 8.38 6.74
C GLY A 159 -13.03 7.07 6.78
N THR A 160 -12.16 6.82 5.79
CA THR A 160 -11.01 5.91 5.94
C THR A 160 -9.89 6.61 6.70
N TRP A 161 -8.74 5.96 6.94
CA TRP A 161 -7.59 6.59 7.61
C TRP A 161 -6.36 6.42 6.71
N GLY A 162 -5.52 7.44 6.61
CA GLY A 162 -4.37 7.42 5.70
C GLY A 162 -3.19 8.21 6.24
N VAL A 163 -2.04 8.11 5.58
CA VAL A 163 -0.87 8.90 5.99
C VAL A 163 -1.12 10.38 5.68
N HIS A 164 -0.77 11.30 6.58
CA HIS A 164 -0.73 12.74 6.28
C HIS A 164 0.70 13.26 6.15
N ALA A 165 0.84 14.43 5.55
CA ALA A 165 2.12 15.13 5.52
C ALA A 165 2.41 15.71 6.91
N ASP A 166 3.42 15.16 7.58
CA ASP A 166 3.82 15.49 8.95
C ASP A 166 5.21 16.12 9.03
N GLY A 167 5.96 16.13 7.92
CA GLY A 167 7.35 16.59 7.90
C GLY A 167 8.36 15.58 8.45
N VAL A 168 7.91 14.43 8.92
CA VAL A 168 8.75 13.37 9.52
C VAL A 168 8.79 12.16 8.60
N PHE A 169 7.66 11.48 8.39
CA PHE A 169 7.55 10.34 7.48
C PHE A 169 7.19 10.77 6.07
N VAL A 170 6.45 11.87 5.94
CA VAL A 170 6.04 12.45 4.66
C VAL A 170 6.27 13.97 4.69
N PRO A 171 7.16 14.51 3.85
CA PRO A 171 7.46 15.94 3.87
C PRO A 171 6.26 16.80 3.49
N VAL A 172 6.14 17.94 4.18
CA VAL A 172 5.09 18.94 3.94
C VAL A 172 5.26 19.64 2.58
N SER A 173 6.50 19.81 2.11
CA SER A 173 6.83 20.47 0.84
C SER A 173 6.50 19.65 -0.41
N THR A 174 6.21 18.36 -0.26
CA THR A 174 5.94 17.44 -1.37
C THR A 174 4.46 17.08 -1.44
N TYR A 175 3.62 18.10 -1.58
CA TYR A 175 2.34 17.92 -2.28
C TYR A 175 2.56 17.24 -3.65
N HIS A 176 3.76 17.38 -4.21
CA HIS A 176 4.29 16.69 -5.39
C HIS A 176 4.99 15.38 -5.02
N ALA A 177 4.19 14.35 -4.69
CA ALA A 177 4.65 12.99 -4.41
C ALA A 177 5.45 12.33 -5.56
N ASP A 178 5.62 12.99 -6.70
CA ASP A 178 6.38 12.46 -7.83
C ASP A 178 7.89 12.46 -7.60
N GLN A 179 8.51 13.50 -7.05
CA GLN A 179 9.98 13.57 -7.15
C GLN A 179 10.72 12.77 -6.08
N THR A 180 10.09 12.54 -4.94
CA THR A 180 10.82 12.13 -3.75
C THR A 180 10.71 10.66 -3.39
N PHE A 181 9.55 10.06 -3.67
CA PHE A 181 9.45 8.61 -3.66
C PHE A 181 10.21 8.00 -4.87
N LYS A 182 10.49 8.80 -5.92
CA LYS A 182 11.20 8.35 -7.14
C LYS A 182 12.73 8.35 -7.08
N LYS A 183 13.36 8.88 -6.04
CA LYS A 183 14.84 8.95 -5.99
C LYS A 183 15.51 7.95 -5.06
N GLY A 184 14.72 7.19 -4.29
CA GLY A 184 15.21 6.26 -3.28
C GLY A 184 16.09 6.89 -2.19
N ASP A 185 16.38 6.14 -1.12
CA ASP A 185 17.46 6.48 -0.20
C ASP A 185 18.75 5.78 -0.69
N PRO A 186 19.82 6.51 -1.07
CA PRO A 186 21.07 5.88 -1.50
C PRO A 186 21.76 5.09 -0.36
N ARG A 187 21.35 5.28 0.90
CA ARG A 187 21.90 4.55 2.05
C ARG A 187 21.24 3.19 2.27
N ALA A 188 20.06 2.95 1.68
CA ALA A 188 19.50 1.61 1.67
C ALA A 188 20.35 0.74 0.73
N ASP A 189 20.91 -0.35 1.25
CA ASP A 189 21.75 -1.26 0.45
C ASP A 189 20.92 -1.91 -0.65
N PHE A 190 19.67 -2.25 -0.34
CA PHE A 190 18.80 -2.96 -1.26
C PHE A 190 17.31 -2.80 -0.95
N VAL A 191 16.51 -2.76 -2.01
CA VAL A 191 15.04 -2.74 -1.90
C VAL A 191 14.46 -3.80 -2.83
N THR A 192 13.63 -4.68 -2.29
CA THR A 192 12.82 -5.62 -3.08
C THR A 192 11.39 -5.11 -3.19
N ILE A 193 10.85 -5.13 -4.40
CA ILE A 193 9.51 -4.64 -4.70
C ILE A 193 8.72 -5.77 -5.37
N GLY A 194 7.49 -5.99 -4.93
CA GLY A 194 6.67 -7.14 -5.32
C GLY A 194 5.21 -6.80 -5.58
N ASP A 195 4.54 -7.62 -6.39
CA ASP A 195 3.08 -7.64 -6.49
C ASP A 195 2.56 -9.00 -6.98
N CYS A 196 1.24 -9.15 -6.97
CA CYS A 196 0.52 -10.32 -7.45
C CYS A 196 -0.17 -10.00 -8.79
N ALA A 197 -0.45 -11.01 -9.62
CA ALA A 197 -1.07 -10.79 -10.94
C ALA A 197 -2.52 -10.31 -10.86
N ASP A 198 -3.22 -10.60 -9.75
CA ASP A 198 -4.60 -10.18 -9.54
C ASP A 198 -4.75 -9.40 -8.21
N GLU A 199 -4.59 -8.08 -8.27
CA GLU A 199 -4.73 -7.22 -7.09
C GLU A 199 -6.19 -6.72 -6.89
N ARG A 200 -7.12 -7.21 -7.71
CA ARG A 200 -8.48 -6.65 -7.87
C ARG A 200 -9.39 -6.91 -6.69
N SER A 201 -9.14 -8.00 -5.95
CA SER A 201 -9.96 -8.40 -4.81
C SER A 201 -10.11 -7.29 -3.77
N VAL A 202 -9.10 -6.41 -3.64
CA VAL A 202 -9.10 -5.27 -2.70
C VAL A 202 -10.06 -4.14 -3.11
N PHE A 203 -10.52 -4.12 -4.36
CA PHE A 203 -11.30 -3.02 -4.93
C PHE A 203 -12.74 -3.37 -5.26
N ILE A 204 -13.11 -4.66 -5.32
CA ILE A 204 -14.42 -5.08 -5.83
C ILE A 204 -15.58 -4.35 -5.16
N VAL A 205 -15.61 -4.28 -3.82
CA VAL A 205 -16.66 -3.58 -3.06
C VAL A 205 -16.68 -2.07 -3.33
N ARG A 206 -15.52 -1.45 -3.57
CA ARG A 206 -15.45 -0.02 -3.87
C ARG A 206 -15.92 0.27 -5.28
N VAL A 207 -15.56 -0.59 -6.24
CA VAL A 207 -15.92 -0.43 -7.66
C VAL A 207 -17.42 -0.63 -7.87
N THR A 208 -18.03 -1.62 -7.23
CA THR A 208 -19.49 -1.87 -7.33
C THR A 208 -20.34 -0.72 -6.79
N GLN A 209 -19.76 0.14 -5.95
CA GLN A 209 -20.42 1.34 -5.42
C GLN A 209 -20.24 2.57 -6.33
N ARG A 210 -19.62 2.45 -7.51
CA ARG A 210 -19.38 3.55 -8.44
C ARG A 210 -20.16 3.39 -9.74
N LYS A 211 -20.26 4.49 -10.47
CA LYS A 211 -20.80 4.60 -11.83
C LYS A 211 -19.67 4.96 -12.77
N MET A 212 -19.80 4.66 -14.07
CA MET A 212 -18.84 5.08 -15.09
C MET A 212 -18.53 6.58 -15.05
N ALA A 213 -19.55 7.41 -14.86
CA ALA A 213 -19.40 8.87 -14.73
C ALA A 213 -18.38 9.30 -13.66
N HIS A 214 -18.24 8.54 -12.56
CA HIS A 214 -17.24 8.85 -11.52
C HIS A 214 -15.81 8.60 -12.01
N LEU A 215 -15.58 7.56 -12.81
CA LEU A 215 -14.27 7.29 -13.42
C LEU A 215 -13.93 8.38 -14.44
N ILE A 216 -14.87 8.70 -15.33
CA ILE A 216 -14.70 9.74 -16.35
C ILE A 216 -14.34 11.08 -15.71
N GLN A 217 -15.12 11.51 -14.70
CA GLN A 217 -14.86 12.74 -13.96
C GLN A 217 -13.50 12.76 -13.25
N ALA A 218 -12.97 11.59 -12.87
CA ALA A 218 -11.65 11.48 -12.29
C ALA A 218 -10.55 11.60 -13.35
N LEU A 219 -10.69 10.90 -14.48
CA LEU A 219 -9.76 10.97 -15.61
C LEU A 219 -9.67 12.41 -16.16
N GLU A 220 -10.81 13.01 -16.49
CA GLU A 220 -10.90 14.36 -17.07
C GLU A 220 -10.48 15.48 -16.11
N SER A 221 -10.24 15.17 -14.83
CA SER A 221 -9.69 16.16 -13.89
C SER A 221 -8.18 16.30 -13.93
N GLU A 222 -7.47 15.34 -14.53
CA GLU A 222 -6.02 15.35 -14.66
C GLU A 222 -5.54 15.22 -16.12
N LEU A 223 -6.44 14.82 -17.02
CA LEU A 223 -6.19 14.50 -18.44
C LEU A 223 -7.15 15.28 -19.35
N SER A 224 -6.78 15.43 -20.62
CA SER A 224 -7.75 15.89 -21.63
C SER A 224 -8.82 14.83 -21.88
N LYS A 225 -9.94 15.24 -22.48
CA LYS A 225 -11.02 14.32 -22.83
C LYS A 225 -10.54 13.21 -23.78
N GLU A 226 -9.72 13.57 -24.77
CA GLU A 226 -9.16 12.66 -25.77
C GLU A 226 -8.25 11.62 -25.09
N GLN A 227 -7.40 12.05 -24.15
CA GLN A 227 -6.54 11.15 -23.38
C GLN A 227 -7.36 10.19 -22.48
N ALA A 228 -8.44 10.68 -21.87
CA ALA A 228 -9.33 9.87 -21.06
C ALA A 228 -10.06 8.81 -21.91
N GLU A 229 -10.56 9.20 -23.08
CA GLU A 229 -11.23 8.29 -24.03
C GLU A 229 -10.26 7.24 -24.58
N GLU A 230 -9.02 7.63 -24.93
CA GLU A 230 -7.97 6.72 -25.36
C GLU A 230 -7.68 5.67 -24.28
N LEU A 231 -7.46 6.10 -23.03
CA LEU A 231 -7.23 5.18 -21.91
C LEU A 231 -8.41 4.23 -21.71
N LEU A 232 -9.66 4.71 -21.72
CA LEU A 232 -10.83 3.83 -21.59
C LEU A 232 -10.90 2.79 -22.72
N SER A 233 -10.58 3.20 -23.96
CA SER A 233 -10.59 2.30 -25.11
C SER A 233 -9.57 1.16 -24.99
N MET A 234 -8.42 1.38 -24.33
CA MET A 234 -7.43 0.34 -24.06
C MET A 234 -7.93 -0.76 -23.12
N TYR A 235 -8.98 -0.47 -22.34
CA TYR A 235 -9.69 -1.45 -21.50
C TYR A 235 -10.98 -1.97 -22.17
N GLY A 236 -11.26 -1.57 -23.41
CA GLY A 236 -12.51 -1.91 -24.11
C GLY A 236 -13.74 -1.22 -23.50
N LEU A 237 -13.56 -0.07 -22.84
CA LEU A 237 -14.63 0.73 -22.25
C LEU A 237 -14.90 2.00 -23.06
N SER A 238 -16.09 2.54 -22.86
CA SER A 238 -16.52 3.86 -23.33
C SER A 238 -17.33 4.57 -22.25
N ALA A 239 -17.69 5.84 -22.49
CA ALA A 239 -18.52 6.60 -21.55
C ALA A 239 -19.89 5.96 -21.28
N ASP A 240 -20.42 5.23 -22.27
CA ASP A 240 -21.74 4.61 -22.25
C ASP A 240 -21.72 3.13 -21.80
N SER A 241 -20.57 2.61 -21.36
CA SER A 241 -20.46 1.22 -20.91
C SER A 241 -21.41 0.94 -19.73
N MET A 242 -22.21 -0.11 -19.87
CA MET A 242 -23.16 -0.55 -18.84
C MET A 242 -22.41 -1.12 -17.64
N MET A 243 -22.94 -0.88 -16.44
CA MET A 243 -22.39 -1.42 -15.18
C MET A 243 -22.83 -2.87 -14.95
N ASP A 244 -22.36 -3.79 -15.81
CA ASP A 244 -22.52 -5.24 -15.65
C ASP A 244 -21.28 -5.89 -15.00
N ASP A 245 -21.33 -7.20 -14.75
CA ASP A 245 -20.25 -7.95 -14.10
C ASP A 245 -18.92 -7.89 -14.88
N LYS A 246 -18.99 -7.84 -16.22
CA LYS A 246 -17.83 -7.72 -17.08
C LYS A 246 -17.19 -6.35 -16.92
N THR A 247 -17.98 -5.27 -16.97
CA THR A 247 -17.50 -3.91 -16.75
C THR A 247 -16.94 -3.75 -15.34
N ILE A 248 -17.59 -4.29 -14.31
CA ILE A 248 -17.06 -4.26 -12.92
C ILE A 248 -15.70 -4.96 -12.83
N THR A 249 -15.54 -6.07 -13.53
CA THR A 249 -14.26 -6.81 -13.61
C THR A 249 -13.17 -5.96 -14.25
N ILE A 250 -13.47 -5.28 -15.35
CA ILE A 250 -12.54 -4.38 -16.07
C ILE A 250 -12.22 -3.14 -15.22
N LEU A 251 -13.22 -2.52 -14.60
CA LEU A 251 -13.00 -1.39 -13.68
C LEU A 251 -12.11 -1.79 -12.51
N SER A 252 -12.24 -3.01 -11.99
CA SER A 252 -11.35 -3.51 -10.95
C SER A 252 -9.92 -3.72 -11.47
N GLN A 253 -9.71 -4.01 -12.76
CA GLN A 253 -8.38 -3.98 -13.39
C GLN A 253 -7.82 -2.55 -13.47
N ILE A 254 -8.62 -1.55 -13.88
CA ILE A 254 -8.16 -0.15 -13.86
C ILE A 254 -7.73 0.25 -12.44
N ALA A 255 -8.53 -0.12 -11.43
CA ALA A 255 -8.20 0.13 -10.03
C ALA A 255 -6.86 -0.50 -9.60
N GLN A 256 -6.59 -1.73 -10.04
CA GLN A 256 -5.35 -2.46 -9.78
C GLN A 256 -4.16 -1.74 -10.42
N ASP A 257 -4.30 -1.29 -11.68
CA ASP A 257 -3.21 -0.71 -12.46
C ASP A 257 -2.83 0.63 -11.83
N LEU A 258 -3.83 1.44 -11.46
CA LEU A 258 -3.65 2.73 -10.79
C LEU A 258 -3.01 2.61 -9.38
N ARG A 259 -3.20 1.49 -8.66
CA ARG A 259 -2.87 1.39 -7.22
C ARG A 259 -1.77 0.41 -6.86
N TYR A 260 -1.47 -0.54 -7.74
CA TYR A 260 -0.49 -1.58 -7.49
C TYR A 260 0.44 -1.73 -8.67
N LEU A 261 -0.01 -2.19 -9.85
CA LEU A 261 0.92 -2.60 -10.90
C LEU A 261 1.76 -1.42 -11.44
N ASN A 262 1.12 -0.32 -11.86
CA ASN A 262 1.85 0.85 -12.37
C ASN A 262 2.77 1.47 -11.30
N PRO A 263 2.30 1.76 -10.06
CA PRO A 263 3.18 2.30 -9.03
C PRO A 263 4.31 1.37 -8.61
N THR A 264 4.10 0.05 -8.63
CA THR A 264 5.12 -0.94 -8.23
C THR A 264 6.21 -1.03 -9.29
N ASP A 265 5.83 -1.00 -10.56
CA ASP A 265 6.77 -0.99 -11.68
C ASP A 265 7.61 0.29 -11.70
N GLU A 266 6.97 1.46 -11.60
CA GLU A 266 7.69 2.73 -11.59
C GLU A 266 8.60 2.84 -10.36
N LEU A 267 8.14 2.39 -9.18
CA LEU A 267 8.95 2.39 -7.98
C LEU A 267 10.22 1.53 -8.13
N ALA A 268 10.14 0.37 -8.78
CA ALA A 268 11.31 -0.49 -8.98
C ALA A 268 12.39 0.18 -9.84
N SER A 269 12.02 1.09 -10.74
CA SER A 269 12.97 1.85 -11.56
C SER A 269 13.75 2.92 -10.80
N CYS A 270 13.29 3.30 -9.61
CA CYS A 270 13.77 4.47 -8.87
C CYS A 270 15.01 4.21 -7.99
N TRP A 271 15.40 2.94 -7.79
CA TRP A 271 16.59 2.56 -7.03
C TRP A 271 17.63 1.91 -7.93
N SER A 272 18.90 2.31 -7.76
CA SER A 272 20.03 1.69 -8.46
C SER A 272 20.25 0.23 -8.06
N ARG A 273 19.82 -0.17 -6.85
CA ARG A 273 19.91 -1.52 -6.30
C ARG A 273 18.53 -2.01 -5.84
N ALA A 274 17.65 -2.26 -6.81
CA ALA A 274 16.34 -2.86 -6.56
C ALA A 274 16.21 -4.26 -7.17
N SER A 275 15.35 -5.07 -6.54
CA SER A 275 14.85 -6.31 -7.09
C SER A 275 13.35 -6.23 -7.31
N ARG A 276 12.87 -6.93 -8.33
CA ARG A 276 11.45 -7.02 -8.63
C ARG A 276 10.99 -8.47 -8.66
N TYR A 277 9.88 -8.78 -8.01
CA TYR A 277 9.21 -10.07 -8.22
C TYR A 277 7.73 -9.90 -8.52
N HIS A 278 7.15 -10.88 -9.19
CA HIS A 278 5.74 -10.95 -9.51
C HIS A 278 5.21 -12.34 -9.17
N VAL A 279 4.02 -12.43 -8.57
CA VAL A 279 3.40 -13.72 -8.24
C VAL A 279 2.17 -13.92 -9.11
N SER A 280 2.26 -14.86 -10.05
CA SER A 280 1.18 -15.19 -10.98
C SER A 280 0.60 -16.60 -10.78
N VAL A 281 1.15 -17.38 -9.84
CA VAL A 281 0.54 -18.66 -9.45
C VAL A 281 -0.82 -18.38 -8.83
N THR A 282 -1.81 -19.17 -9.22
CA THR A 282 -3.18 -19.00 -8.76
C THR A 282 -3.44 -19.71 -7.45
N ASN A 283 -4.43 -19.23 -6.69
CA ASN A 283 -4.88 -19.89 -5.48
C ASN A 283 -5.45 -21.28 -5.82
N PRO A 284 -4.85 -22.36 -5.28
CA PRO A 284 -5.20 -23.72 -5.65
C PRO A 284 -6.40 -24.29 -4.89
N PHE A 285 -6.92 -23.55 -3.90
CA PHE A 285 -8.02 -24.04 -3.08
C PHE A 285 -9.34 -23.96 -3.84
N GLU A 286 -10.19 -24.97 -3.60
CA GLU A 286 -11.51 -25.06 -4.19
C GLU A 286 -12.40 -23.91 -3.70
N GLU A 287 -13.49 -23.64 -4.43
CA GLU A 287 -14.36 -22.48 -4.16
C GLU A 287 -15.01 -22.56 -2.76
N ALA A 288 -15.33 -23.77 -2.30
CA ALA A 288 -15.84 -24.01 -0.95
C ALA A 288 -14.85 -23.59 0.15
N ASP A 289 -13.55 -23.56 -0.16
CA ASP A 289 -12.47 -23.21 0.77
C ASP A 289 -11.97 -21.76 0.57
N SER A 290 -12.19 -21.16 -0.61
CA SER A 290 -11.70 -19.83 -0.95
C SER A 290 -12.50 -19.17 -2.07
N CYS A 291 -13.00 -17.95 -1.81
CA CYS A 291 -13.60 -17.08 -2.82
C CYS A 291 -12.59 -16.48 -3.81
N HIS A 292 -11.30 -16.83 -3.69
CA HIS A 292 -10.22 -16.38 -4.57
C HIS A 292 -9.64 -17.50 -5.43
N ARG A 293 -10.32 -18.66 -5.51
CA ARG A 293 -9.93 -19.78 -6.36
C ARG A 293 -9.52 -19.31 -7.76
N GLY A 294 -8.40 -19.84 -8.26
CA GLY A 294 -7.97 -19.58 -9.63
C GLY A 294 -7.46 -18.15 -9.87
N LEU A 295 -7.37 -17.32 -8.83
CA LEU A 295 -6.80 -15.99 -8.91
C LEU A 295 -5.44 -15.96 -8.21
N ALA A 296 -4.47 -15.27 -8.80
CA ALA A 296 -3.22 -14.89 -8.12
C ALA A 296 -3.47 -13.63 -7.27
N HIS A 297 -4.35 -13.78 -6.28
CA HIS A 297 -4.97 -12.67 -5.57
C HIS A 297 -3.97 -11.89 -4.70
N HIS A 298 -4.32 -10.65 -4.34
CA HIS A 298 -3.61 -9.86 -3.33
C HIS A 298 -3.25 -10.70 -2.10
N SER A 299 -1.99 -10.61 -1.66
CA SER A 299 -1.43 -11.34 -0.52
C SER A 299 -1.22 -12.86 -0.70
N ILE A 300 -1.42 -13.44 -1.89
CA ILE A 300 -1.13 -14.87 -2.12
C ILE A 300 0.36 -15.21 -1.89
N ASP A 301 1.25 -14.24 -2.12
CA ASP A 301 2.67 -14.37 -1.84
C ASP A 301 2.97 -14.71 -0.37
N LEU A 302 2.17 -14.21 0.58
CA LEU A 302 2.30 -14.53 2.00
C LEU A 302 2.11 -16.02 2.30
N MET A 303 1.22 -16.69 1.56
CA MET A 303 0.98 -18.13 1.71
C MET A 303 2.22 -18.96 1.36
N LEU A 304 3.01 -18.47 0.40
CA LEU A 304 4.23 -19.10 -0.09
C LEU A 304 5.44 -18.73 0.80
N ILE A 305 5.53 -17.48 1.25
CA ILE A 305 6.68 -16.98 2.03
C ILE A 305 6.65 -17.49 3.48
N PHE A 306 5.50 -17.45 4.15
CA PHE A 306 5.38 -17.87 5.55
C PHE A 306 5.23 -19.38 5.72
N ARG A 307 4.99 -20.12 4.62
CA ARG A 307 4.90 -21.58 4.58
C ARG A 307 3.80 -22.15 5.48
N ASN A 308 2.86 -21.32 5.91
CA ASN A 308 1.76 -21.67 6.81
C ASN A 308 0.72 -22.60 6.15
N TYR A 309 0.73 -22.72 4.82
CA TYR A 309 -0.14 -23.63 4.06
C TYR A 309 0.57 -24.88 3.55
N ASN A 310 1.85 -25.10 3.89
CA ASN A 310 2.61 -26.24 3.35
C ASN A 310 1.99 -27.60 3.70
N ASP A 311 1.46 -27.77 4.92
CA ASP A 311 0.77 -29.00 5.29
C ASP A 311 -0.48 -29.23 4.44
N ALA A 312 -1.26 -28.17 4.19
CA ALA A 312 -2.43 -28.23 3.33
C ALA A 312 -2.06 -28.53 1.87
N PHE A 313 -0.98 -27.93 1.36
CA PHE A 313 -0.47 -28.22 0.02
C PHE A 313 -0.01 -29.67 -0.10
N ALA A 314 0.69 -30.21 0.90
CA ALA A 314 1.13 -31.60 0.91
C ALA A 314 -0.05 -32.59 0.96
N GLN A 315 -1.03 -32.36 1.83
CA GLN A 315 -2.22 -33.20 1.95
C GLN A 315 -3.04 -33.26 0.65
N ARG A 316 -3.06 -32.16 -0.12
CA ARG A 316 -3.77 -32.06 -1.40
C ARG A 316 -2.92 -32.41 -2.62
N GLY A 317 -1.68 -32.84 -2.44
CA GLY A 317 -0.78 -33.18 -3.55
C GLY A 317 -0.37 -31.98 -4.43
N LEU A 318 -0.46 -30.76 -3.89
CA LEU A 318 -0.15 -29.49 -4.60
C LEU A 318 1.37 -29.25 -4.66
N ARG A 319 2.07 -30.13 -5.39
CA ARG A 319 3.54 -30.14 -5.45
C ARG A 319 4.13 -28.82 -5.94
N ARG A 320 3.49 -28.19 -6.92
CA ARG A 320 3.88 -26.87 -7.44
C ARG A 320 3.92 -25.81 -6.34
N HIS A 321 2.87 -25.68 -5.56
CA HIS A 321 2.78 -24.69 -4.48
C HIS A 321 3.80 -24.96 -3.38
N LEU A 322 4.09 -26.23 -3.09
CA LEU A 322 5.19 -26.60 -2.19
C LEU A 322 6.56 -26.17 -2.74
N ASP A 323 6.84 -26.45 -4.01
CA ASP A 323 8.12 -26.09 -4.63
C ASP A 323 8.28 -24.56 -4.69
N LEU A 324 7.23 -23.81 -5.05
CA LEU A 324 7.24 -22.35 -5.03
C LEU A 324 7.41 -21.78 -3.62
N SER A 325 6.70 -22.34 -2.63
CA SER A 325 6.84 -21.98 -1.22
C SER A 325 8.27 -22.19 -0.71
N ASP A 326 8.89 -23.32 -1.06
CA ASP A 326 10.26 -23.61 -0.69
C ASP A 326 11.25 -22.63 -1.33
N VAL A 327 11.08 -22.29 -2.61
CA VAL A 327 11.99 -21.34 -3.27
C VAL A 327 11.78 -19.92 -2.77
N MET A 328 10.54 -19.43 -2.64
CA MET A 328 10.26 -18.10 -2.09
C MET A 328 10.75 -17.97 -0.65
N GLY A 329 10.50 -18.98 0.20
CA GLY A 329 11.02 -18.99 1.56
C GLY A 329 12.55 -18.89 1.61
N ARG A 330 13.27 -19.65 0.78
CA ARG A 330 14.74 -19.56 0.67
C ARG A 330 15.21 -18.20 0.18
N ALA A 331 14.52 -17.64 -0.82
CA ALA A 331 14.84 -16.33 -1.38
C ALA A 331 14.75 -15.23 -0.31
N TRP A 332 13.70 -15.22 0.52
CA TRP A 332 13.56 -14.29 1.64
C TRP A 332 14.66 -14.51 2.70
N LEU A 333 14.99 -15.75 3.03
CA LEU A 333 16.08 -16.06 3.96
C LEU A 333 17.44 -15.57 3.44
N ASP A 334 17.75 -15.81 2.17
CA ASP A 334 18.97 -15.31 1.53
C ASP A 334 19.03 -13.78 1.57
N TYR A 335 17.90 -13.11 1.32
CA TYR A 335 17.79 -11.66 1.43
C TYR A 335 18.05 -11.13 2.84
N PHE A 336 17.49 -11.78 3.87
CA PHE A 336 17.78 -11.46 5.28
C PHE A 336 19.25 -11.72 5.63
N HIS A 337 19.88 -12.70 4.97
CA HIS A 337 21.32 -12.93 5.03
C HIS A 337 22.15 -12.03 4.10
N GLY A 338 21.57 -10.92 3.62
CA GLY A 338 22.29 -9.87 2.89
C GLY A 338 22.75 -10.29 1.49
N LYS A 339 22.15 -11.34 0.94
CA LYS A 339 22.36 -11.76 -0.45
C LYS A 339 21.27 -11.19 -1.35
N GLU A 340 21.49 -11.28 -2.65
CA GLU A 340 20.41 -11.09 -3.61
C GLU A 340 19.31 -12.13 -3.38
N MET A 341 18.06 -11.71 -3.52
CA MET A 341 16.89 -12.58 -3.29
C MET A 341 16.82 -13.71 -4.33
N TRP A 342 17.35 -13.49 -5.53
CA TRP A 342 17.55 -14.52 -6.55
C TRP A 342 18.78 -14.16 -7.40
N LYS A 343 19.47 -15.20 -7.90
CA LYS A 343 20.69 -15.05 -8.72
C LYS A 343 20.44 -14.14 -9.94
N GLY A 344 21.41 -13.35 -10.37
CA GLY A 344 21.36 -12.60 -11.63
C GLY A 344 20.31 -11.49 -11.61
N GLN A 345 20.10 -10.89 -10.45
CA GLN A 345 19.26 -9.73 -10.30
C GLN A 345 19.90 -8.53 -10.99
N ALA A 346 19.10 -7.79 -11.77
CA ALA A 346 19.49 -6.53 -12.38
C ALA A 346 18.30 -5.58 -12.39
N GLN A 347 18.57 -4.27 -12.49
CA GLN A 347 17.54 -3.29 -12.74
C GLN A 347 16.82 -3.65 -14.05
N GLY A 348 15.49 -3.66 -14.02
CA GLY A 348 14.69 -4.07 -15.17
C GLY A 348 14.62 -5.59 -15.39
N VAL A 349 15.01 -6.43 -14.42
CA VAL A 349 14.76 -7.88 -14.44
C VAL A 349 13.91 -8.26 -13.23
N SER A 350 12.88 -9.08 -13.45
CA SER A 350 11.97 -9.53 -12.41
C SER A 350 11.81 -11.04 -12.38
N ALA A 351 11.67 -11.58 -11.17
CA ALA A 351 11.37 -12.98 -10.93
C ALA A 351 9.85 -13.19 -10.91
N ASN A 352 9.33 -14.00 -11.83
CA ASN A 352 7.93 -14.42 -11.82
C ASN A 352 7.79 -15.79 -11.15
N PHE A 353 6.92 -15.87 -10.14
CA PHE A 353 6.52 -17.09 -9.45
C PHE A 353 5.14 -17.52 -9.99
N GLY A 354 5.12 -18.37 -11.02
CA GLY A 354 3.93 -18.69 -11.79
C GLY A 354 3.64 -20.19 -11.91
N GLU A 355 2.64 -20.51 -12.74
CA GLU A 355 2.19 -21.91 -12.96
C GLU A 355 3.27 -22.81 -13.58
N GLU A 356 4.18 -22.23 -14.35
CA GLU A 356 5.32 -22.94 -14.93
C GLU A 356 6.57 -22.92 -14.03
N GLY A 357 6.41 -22.56 -12.75
CA GLY A 357 7.50 -22.38 -11.81
C GLY A 357 8.09 -20.98 -11.88
N ILE A 358 9.40 -20.87 -11.63
CA ILE A 358 10.09 -19.58 -11.52
C ILE A 358 10.73 -19.23 -12.85
N LYS A 359 10.28 -18.13 -13.43
CA LYS A 359 10.86 -17.56 -14.65
C LYS A 359 11.49 -16.22 -14.35
N ARG A 360 12.61 -15.92 -15.01
CA ARG A 360 13.16 -14.57 -15.06
C ARG A 360 12.70 -13.93 -16.33
N VAL A 361 12.29 -12.68 -16.23
CA VAL A 361 11.77 -11.96 -17.38
C VAL A 361 12.29 -10.53 -17.28
N GLU A 362 12.74 -9.98 -18.40
CA GLU A 362 13.03 -8.54 -18.45
C GLU A 362 11.72 -7.78 -18.26
N VAL A 363 11.77 -6.65 -17.56
CA VAL A 363 10.59 -5.80 -17.27
C VAL A 363 10.08 -5.13 -18.54
N ARG A 364 10.95 -4.92 -19.54
CA ARG A 364 10.56 -4.39 -20.87
C ARG A 364 10.03 -5.48 -21.80
N ASP A 365 10.64 -6.66 -21.79
CA ASP A 365 10.17 -7.84 -22.50
C ASP A 365 9.22 -8.67 -21.64
N ASP A 366 8.45 -7.98 -20.79
CA ASP A 366 7.67 -8.64 -19.76
C ASP A 366 6.45 -9.34 -20.36
N VAL A 367 6.68 -10.54 -20.88
CA VAL A 367 5.66 -11.47 -21.40
C VAL A 367 4.62 -11.87 -20.32
N ARG A 368 4.74 -11.37 -19.07
CA ARG A 368 3.82 -11.58 -17.94
C ARG A 368 2.50 -10.82 -18.10
N LEU A 369 2.53 -9.73 -18.84
CA LEU A 369 1.38 -8.93 -19.20
C LEU A 369 0.96 -9.46 -20.56
N ASP A 370 -0.33 -9.73 -20.78
CA ASP A 370 -0.85 -9.70 -22.15
C ASP A 370 -0.28 -8.43 -22.83
N HIS A 371 0.09 -8.49 -24.11
CA HIS A 371 0.47 -7.31 -24.89
C HIS A 371 -0.46 -6.11 -24.63
N GLU A 372 -1.73 -6.36 -24.31
CA GLU A 372 -2.66 -5.34 -23.82
C GLU A 372 -2.29 -4.72 -22.47
N GLN A 373 -1.96 -5.52 -21.45
CA GLN A 373 -1.63 -5.00 -20.12
C GLN A 373 -0.30 -4.23 -20.11
N ALA A 374 0.70 -4.66 -20.90
CA ALA A 374 1.95 -3.90 -21.06
C ALA A 374 1.69 -2.52 -21.69
N ARG A 375 0.83 -2.46 -22.71
CA ARG A 375 0.39 -1.19 -23.31
C ARG A 375 -0.31 -0.30 -22.28
N ARG A 376 -1.21 -0.86 -21.47
CA ARG A 376 -1.92 -0.10 -20.43
C ARG A 376 -0.98 0.48 -19.37
N LEU A 377 0.00 -0.28 -18.89
CA LEU A 377 0.99 0.24 -17.94
C LEU A 377 1.88 1.31 -18.58
N ALA A 378 2.30 1.14 -19.84
CA ALA A 378 3.05 2.18 -20.55
C ALA A 378 2.26 3.50 -20.64
N ALA A 379 0.96 3.44 -20.94
CA ALA A 379 0.11 4.63 -20.94
C ALA A 379 -0.01 5.28 -19.55
N TRP A 380 -0.11 4.48 -18.48
CA TRP A 380 -0.11 5.02 -17.11
C TRP A 380 1.22 5.63 -16.68
N HIS A 381 2.35 5.08 -17.15
CA HIS A 381 3.68 5.66 -16.95
C HIS A 381 3.80 7.04 -17.59
N GLU A 382 3.23 7.22 -18.80
CA GLU A 382 3.19 8.54 -19.46
C GLU A 382 2.33 9.56 -18.71
N VAL A 383 1.25 9.11 -18.06
CA VAL A 383 0.41 9.96 -17.19
C VAL A 383 1.19 10.43 -15.94
N GLY A 384 2.06 9.57 -15.40
CA GLY A 384 2.89 9.84 -14.22
C GLY A 384 2.16 9.65 -12.87
N LEU A 385 2.90 9.14 -11.87
CA LEU A 385 2.34 8.72 -10.56
C LEU A 385 1.52 9.77 -9.83
N TYR A 386 1.86 11.05 -9.92
CA TYR A 386 1.09 12.10 -9.26
C TYR A 386 -0.34 12.18 -9.80
N LYS A 387 -0.49 12.25 -11.13
CA LYS A 387 -1.81 12.28 -11.77
C LYS A 387 -2.55 10.97 -11.57
N VAL A 388 -1.87 9.83 -11.75
CA VAL A 388 -2.40 8.49 -11.47
C VAL A 388 -2.99 8.43 -10.05
N GLY A 389 -2.23 8.91 -9.05
CA GLY A 389 -2.69 8.97 -7.67
C GLY A 389 -3.93 9.83 -7.49
N ARG A 390 -3.97 11.04 -8.08
CA ARG A 390 -5.13 11.95 -8.01
C ARG A 390 -6.38 11.35 -8.65
N ILE A 391 -6.25 10.74 -9.84
CA ILE A 391 -7.33 10.01 -10.52
C ILE A 391 -7.87 8.91 -9.60
N ALA A 392 -6.99 8.05 -9.11
CA ALA A 392 -7.37 6.93 -8.25
C ALA A 392 -8.02 7.38 -6.93
N ASN A 393 -7.58 8.52 -6.39
CA ASN A 393 -8.16 9.09 -5.19
C ASN A 393 -9.58 9.59 -5.43
N LYS A 394 -9.77 10.44 -6.44
CA LYS A 394 -11.07 11.02 -6.79
C LYS A 394 -12.09 9.95 -7.17
N TRP A 395 -11.66 8.90 -7.86
CA TRP A 395 -12.55 7.82 -8.26
C TRP A 395 -12.84 6.81 -7.14
N ILE A 396 -11.81 6.20 -6.55
CA ILE A 396 -11.96 5.01 -5.70
C ILE A 396 -11.99 5.38 -4.21
N SER A 397 -11.27 6.44 -3.79
CA SER A 397 -10.99 6.72 -2.37
C SER A 397 -11.74 7.92 -1.77
N GLU A 398 -12.18 8.85 -2.60
CA GLU A 398 -13.12 9.88 -2.21
C GLU A 398 -14.51 9.28 -2.31
N GLN A 399 -15.14 9.07 -1.16
CA GLN A 399 -16.59 8.98 -1.16
C GLN A 399 -17.07 10.36 -1.54
N ASN A 400 -17.67 10.49 -2.72
CA ASN A 400 -18.50 11.67 -2.99
C ASN A 400 -19.42 11.78 -1.79
N ASP A 401 -19.34 12.93 -1.09
CA ASP A 401 -20.08 13.24 0.14
C ASP A 401 -21.50 12.66 0.05
N ARG A 402 -21.70 11.47 0.63
CA ARG A 402 -23.05 10.95 0.81
C ARG A 402 -23.72 11.93 1.76
N ARG A 403 -24.86 12.49 1.34
CA ARG A 403 -25.72 13.20 2.27
C ARG A 403 -26.10 12.21 3.37
N PRO A 404 -26.21 12.64 4.65
CA PRO A 404 -26.58 11.75 5.77
C PRO A 404 -27.89 10.97 5.59
N GLU A 405 -28.71 11.33 4.59
CA GLU A 405 -30.07 10.84 4.40
C GLU A 405 -30.16 9.56 3.56
N GLU A 406 -29.08 9.09 2.94
CA GLU A 406 -29.05 7.85 2.13
C GLU A 406 -28.43 6.67 2.89
N ASN A 407 -28.86 6.44 4.14
CA ASN A 407 -28.54 5.22 4.85
C ASN A 407 -29.48 4.09 4.39
N PHE A 408 -28.92 3.13 3.65
CA PHE A 408 -29.59 1.86 3.38
C PHE A 408 -29.82 1.12 4.69
N VAL A 409 -31.09 0.80 4.94
CA VAL A 409 -31.51 -0.22 5.90
C VAL A 409 -31.02 -1.56 5.35
N PHE A 410 -30.16 -2.25 6.11
CA PHE A 410 -29.93 -3.69 5.96
C PHE A 410 -30.81 -4.44 6.94
#